data_AF-A0A956JK12-F1
#
_entry.id   AF-A0A956JK12-F1
#
_cell.length_a   1.000
_cell.length_b   1.000
_cell.length_c   1.000
_cell.angle_alpha   90.00
_cell.angle_beta   90.00
_cell.angle_gamma   90.00
#
_symmetry.space_group_name_H-M   'P 1'
#
loop_
_entity.id
_entity.type
_entity.pdbx_description
1 polymer ?
#
loop_
_entity_poly.entity_id
_entity_poly.type
_entity_poly.pdbx_seq_one_letter_code
_entity_poly.pdbx_strand_id
1 'polypeptide(L)'
;AVAKLRVSGAEWAVNDTLRNYVAYDNLRKVELGDNYSRLGAALCRHPALFPPLAAVSLGFELLAPLAFLGRRAAIVWSLIAWGFHVGVLALMWIFFPYPLLGFAYAPLFRLERLPLFRRLRRDPAAVREPAS
;
A
#
# COMPACT_ATOMS: atom_id res chain seq x y z
N ALA A 1 -3.54 10.66 7.55
CA ALA A 1 -4.93 11.04 7.88
C ALA A 1 -5.07 12.50 8.31
N VAL A 2 -4.49 12.92 9.44
CA VAL A 2 -4.62 14.31 9.94
C VAL A 2 -4.15 15.34 8.92
N ALA A 3 -3.01 15.12 8.24
CA ALA A 3 -2.51 16.03 7.21
C ALA A 3 -3.45 16.16 5.99
N LYS A 4 -4.04 15.06 5.48
CA LYS A 4 -5.01 15.09 4.37
C LYS A 4 -6.31 15.80 4.76
N LEU A 5 -6.80 15.57 5.97
CA LEU A 5 -7.97 16.27 6.51
C LEU A 5 -7.67 17.77 6.79
N ARG A 6 -6.43 18.12 7.16
CA ARG A 6 -6.02 19.51 7.40
C ARG A 6 -5.89 20.33 6.12
N VAL A 7 -5.44 19.71 5.03
CA VAL A 7 -5.20 20.39 3.75
C VAL A 7 -6.45 20.42 2.88
N SER A 8 -7.33 19.42 2.96
CA SER A 8 -8.46 19.27 2.03
C SER A 8 -9.81 18.91 2.68
N GLY A 9 -9.87 18.69 3.99
CA GLY A 9 -11.11 18.34 4.69
C GLY A 9 -11.85 17.14 4.07
N ALA A 10 -13.18 17.21 4.04
CA ALA A 10 -14.03 16.24 3.34
C ALA A 10 -13.95 16.36 1.80
N GLU A 11 -13.47 17.49 1.27
CA GLU A 11 -13.36 17.70 -0.19
C GLU A 11 -12.35 16.76 -0.85
N TRP A 12 -11.39 16.21 -0.10
CA TRP A 12 -10.50 15.16 -0.60
C TRP A 12 -11.28 13.98 -1.22
N ALA A 13 -12.41 13.62 -0.62
CA ALA A 13 -13.24 12.50 -1.08
C ALA A 13 -14.25 12.88 -2.18
N VAL A 14 -14.46 14.18 -2.43
CA VAL A 14 -15.54 14.68 -3.30
C VAL A 14 -15.01 15.39 -4.55
N ASN A 15 -13.75 15.87 -4.53
CA ASN A 15 -13.14 16.64 -5.60
C ASN A 15 -12.28 15.76 -6.55
N ASP A 16 -12.00 16.30 -7.72
CA ASP A 16 -11.07 15.80 -8.74
C ASP A 16 -9.59 15.83 -8.32
N THR A 17 -9.27 16.09 -7.04
CA THR A 17 -7.88 16.17 -6.54
C THR A 17 -7.06 14.93 -6.86
N LEU A 18 -7.61 13.72 -6.60
CA LEU A 18 -6.91 12.48 -6.92
C LEU A 18 -6.67 12.33 -8.42
N ARG A 19 -7.67 12.68 -9.24
CA ARG A 19 -7.56 12.65 -10.70
C ARG A 19 -6.47 13.61 -11.19
N ASN A 20 -6.39 14.80 -10.63
CA ASN A 20 -5.39 15.80 -10.96
C ASN A 20 -3.98 15.33 -10.60
N TYR A 21 -3.80 14.66 -9.45
CA TYR A 21 -2.51 14.07 -9.09
C TYR A 21 -2.10 12.96 -10.06
N VAL A 22 -3.02 12.07 -10.43
CA VAL A 22 -2.73 11.00 -11.42
C VAL A 22 -2.38 11.61 -12.78
N ALA A 23 -3.14 12.61 -13.24
CA ALA A 23 -2.89 13.26 -14.53
C ALA A 23 -1.53 13.99 -14.54
N TYR A 24 -1.26 14.78 -13.51
CA TYR A 24 -0.02 15.56 -13.38
C TYR A 24 1.23 14.66 -13.29
N ASP A 25 1.18 13.61 -12.47
CA ASP A 25 2.29 12.66 -12.31
C ASP A 25 2.63 11.96 -13.64
N ASN A 26 1.62 11.44 -14.34
CA ASN A 26 1.83 10.78 -15.63
C ASN A 26 2.33 11.75 -16.71
N LEU A 27 1.77 12.96 -16.78
CA LEU A 27 2.22 13.99 -17.73
C LEU A 27 3.69 14.34 -17.48
N ARG A 28 4.06 14.56 -16.22
CA ARG A 28 5.45 14.90 -15.86
C ARG A 28 6.43 13.80 -16.20
N LYS A 29 6.05 12.52 -16.08
CA LYS A 29 6.88 11.38 -16.51
C LYS A 29 7.09 11.36 -18.01
N VAL A 30 6.04 11.66 -18.79
CA VAL A 30 6.14 11.79 -20.26
C VAL A 30 7.12 12.90 -20.64
N GLU A 31 6.99 14.09 -20.04
CA GLU A 31 7.89 15.22 -20.31
C GLU A 31 9.37 14.91 -19.96
N LEU A 32 9.60 14.07 -18.96
CA LEU A 32 10.93 13.62 -18.56
C LEU A 32 11.47 12.43 -19.38
N GLY A 33 10.67 11.89 -20.30
CA GLY A 33 11.02 10.69 -21.07
C GLY A 33 11.04 9.39 -20.26
N ASP A 34 10.38 9.36 -19.10
CA ASP A 34 10.26 8.18 -18.24
C ASP A 34 9.00 7.35 -18.57
N ASN A 35 8.93 6.14 -18.02
CA ASN A 35 7.76 5.30 -18.09
C ASN A 35 6.60 5.90 -17.28
N TYR A 36 5.40 5.77 -17.80
CA TYR A 36 4.17 6.26 -17.19
C TYR A 36 3.05 5.23 -17.31
N SER A 37 1.98 5.42 -16.56
CA SER A 37 0.81 4.55 -16.63
C SER A 37 -0.13 4.96 -17.77
N ARG A 38 -0.22 4.09 -18.78
CA ARG A 38 -1.25 4.18 -19.83
C ARG A 38 -2.66 4.02 -19.27
N LEU A 39 -2.83 3.18 -18.25
CA LEU A 39 -4.11 2.97 -17.59
C LEU A 39 -4.55 4.23 -16.83
N GLY A 40 -3.64 4.86 -16.08
CA GLY A 40 -3.90 6.12 -15.38
C GLY A 40 -4.32 7.22 -16.35
N ALA A 41 -3.57 7.39 -17.44
CA ALA A 41 -3.90 8.36 -18.48
C ALA A 41 -5.27 8.10 -19.14
N ALA A 42 -5.61 6.84 -19.43
CA ALA A 42 -6.91 6.48 -19.98
C ALA A 42 -8.06 6.74 -18.99
N LEU A 43 -7.88 6.35 -17.72
CA LEU A 43 -8.90 6.51 -16.69
C LEU A 43 -9.14 7.97 -16.32
N CYS A 44 -8.17 8.87 -16.48
CA CYS A 44 -8.37 10.31 -16.32
C CYS A 44 -9.47 10.90 -17.22
N ARG A 45 -9.96 10.17 -18.24
CA ARG A 45 -11.15 10.56 -19.03
C ARG A 45 -12.48 10.30 -18.32
N HIS A 46 -12.46 9.58 -17.20
CA HIS A 46 -13.64 9.15 -16.43
C HIS A 46 -13.59 9.72 -15.00
N PRO A 47 -13.92 11.01 -14.80
CA PRO A 47 -13.79 11.68 -13.49
C PRO A 47 -14.56 11.00 -12.36
N ALA A 48 -15.73 10.43 -12.66
CA ALA A 48 -16.59 9.77 -11.67
C ALA A 48 -15.93 8.59 -10.94
N LEU A 49 -14.84 8.02 -11.47
CA LEU A 49 -14.11 6.91 -10.83
C LEU A 49 -13.20 7.38 -9.68
N PHE A 50 -12.76 8.63 -9.68
CA PHE A 50 -11.74 9.10 -8.73
C PHE A 50 -12.27 9.45 -7.34
N PRO A 51 -13.45 10.07 -7.17
CA PRO A 51 -14.03 10.30 -5.85
C PRO A 51 -14.19 9.02 -5.00
N PRO A 52 -14.75 7.90 -5.49
CA PRO A 52 -14.84 6.68 -4.68
C PRO A 52 -13.46 6.09 -4.36
N LEU A 53 -12.49 6.14 -5.28
CA LEU A 53 -11.11 5.72 -5.00
C LEU A 53 -10.43 6.61 -3.95
N ALA A 54 -10.69 7.92 -4.00
CA ALA A 54 -10.19 8.88 -3.03
C ALA A 54 -10.79 8.64 -1.64
N ALA A 55 -12.10 8.39 -1.57
CA ALA A 55 -12.79 8.02 -0.33
C ALA A 55 -12.23 6.71 0.27
N VAL A 56 -12.03 5.68 -0.56
CA VAL A 56 -11.40 4.41 -0.13
C VAL A 56 -9.99 4.65 0.40
N SER A 57 -9.19 5.48 -0.27
CA SER A 57 -7.82 5.81 0.18
C SER A 57 -7.79 6.50 1.54
N LEU A 58 -8.77 7.39 1.80
CA LEU A 58 -8.90 8.10 3.07
C LEU A 58 -9.41 7.15 4.18
N GLY A 59 -10.42 6.35 3.86
CA GLY A 59 -10.98 5.35 4.76
C GLY A 59 -9.91 4.34 5.19
N PHE A 60 -9.07 3.88 4.26
CA PHE A 60 -7.93 3.02 4.57
C PHE A 60 -7.00 3.62 5.64
N GLU A 61 -6.62 4.89 5.49
CA GLU A 61 -5.74 5.57 6.47
C GLU A 61 -6.39 5.69 7.85
N LEU A 62 -7.70 5.92 7.91
CA LEU A 62 -8.44 6.08 9.15
C LEU A 62 -8.70 4.73 9.86
N LEU A 63 -8.84 3.65 9.09
CA LEU A 63 -9.13 2.32 9.61
C LEU A 63 -7.87 1.54 9.99
N ALA A 64 -6.67 2.12 9.85
CA ALA A 64 -5.41 1.50 10.26
C ALA A 64 -5.41 0.94 11.71
N PRO A 65 -5.98 1.63 12.73
CA PRO A 65 -6.05 1.10 14.08
C PRO A 65 -6.91 -0.18 14.20
N LEU A 66 -7.88 -0.40 13.29
CA LEU A 66 -8.74 -1.58 13.32
C LEU A 66 -7.98 -2.87 12.98
N ALA A 67 -6.82 -2.77 12.31
CA ALA A 67 -5.99 -3.92 12.01
C ALA A 67 -5.54 -4.69 13.28
N PHE A 68 -5.52 -4.03 14.44
CA PHE A 68 -5.11 -4.62 15.72
C PHE A 68 -6.24 -5.34 16.47
N LEU A 69 -7.50 -5.23 16.02
CA LEU A 69 -8.67 -5.83 16.70
C LEU A 69 -8.73 -7.37 16.59
N GLY A 70 -7.92 -7.97 15.72
CA GLY A 70 -7.80 -9.42 15.62
C GLY A 70 -7.30 -9.91 14.27
N ARG A 71 -7.09 -11.23 14.16
CA ARG A 71 -6.49 -11.85 12.96
C ARG A 71 -7.29 -11.60 11.68
N ARG A 72 -8.62 -11.65 11.74
CA ARG A 72 -9.47 -11.41 10.56
C ARG A 72 -9.39 -9.96 10.09
N ALA A 73 -9.40 -9.01 11.02
CA ALA A 73 -9.24 -7.58 10.72
C ALA A 73 -7.86 -7.29 10.12
N ALA A 74 -6.79 -7.87 10.67
CA ALA A 74 -5.44 -7.77 10.13
C ALA A 74 -5.35 -8.28 8.68
N ILE A 75 -5.99 -9.42 8.35
CA ILE A 75 -6.02 -9.96 6.98
C ILE A 75 -6.76 -9.01 6.05
N VAL A 76 -7.99 -8.62 6.39
CA VAL A 76 -8.82 -7.75 5.55
C VAL A 76 -8.11 -6.41 5.32
N TRP A 77 -7.56 -5.81 6.39
CA TRP A 77 -6.83 -4.56 6.29
C TRP A 77 -5.58 -4.69 5.42
N SER A 78 -4.80 -5.76 5.58
CA SER A 78 -3.60 -6.00 4.75
C SER A 78 -3.95 -6.18 3.27
N LEU A 79 -5.06 -6.86 2.96
CA LEU A 79 -5.54 -7.02 1.58
C LEU A 79 -5.97 -5.68 0.97
N ILE A 80 -6.68 -4.85 1.74
CA ILE A 80 -7.08 -3.51 1.30
C ILE A 80 -5.83 -2.63 1.10
N ALA A 81 -4.89 -2.66 2.05
CA ALA A 81 -3.64 -1.92 1.97
C ALA A 81 -2.82 -2.33 0.74
N TRP A 82 -2.73 -3.63 0.48
CA TRP A 82 -2.03 -4.16 -0.67
C TRP A 82 -2.72 -3.73 -1.98
N GLY A 83 -4.04 -3.88 -2.06
CA GLY A 83 -4.85 -3.43 -3.19
C GLY A 83 -4.70 -1.94 -3.48
N PHE A 84 -4.59 -1.09 -2.45
CA PHE A 84 -4.28 0.32 -2.60
C PHE A 84 -2.92 0.55 -3.30
N HIS A 85 -1.86 -0.15 -2.87
CA HIS A 85 -0.54 0.01 -3.49
C HIS A 85 -0.49 -0.55 -4.91
N VAL A 86 -1.20 -1.65 -5.19
CA VAL A 86 -1.40 -2.15 -6.55
C VAL A 86 -2.12 -1.12 -7.40
N GLY A 87 -3.16 -0.46 -6.87
CA GLY A 87 -3.86 0.63 -7.54
C GLY A 87 -2.95 1.82 -7.84
N VAL A 88 -2.10 2.23 -6.90
CA VAL A 88 -1.12 3.30 -7.11
C VAL A 88 -0.12 2.92 -8.20
N LEU A 89 0.41 1.69 -8.18
CA LEU A 89 1.29 1.20 -9.25
C LEU A 89 0.56 1.20 -10.60
N ALA A 90 -0.68 0.72 -10.64
CA ALA A 90 -1.47 0.64 -11.85
C ALA A 90 -1.84 2.02 -12.42
N LEU A 91 -2.10 3.03 -11.58
CA LEU A 91 -2.54 4.37 -12.02
C LEU A 91 -1.39 5.37 -12.18
N MET A 92 -0.33 5.23 -11.41
CA MET A 92 0.77 6.21 -11.33
C MET A 92 2.13 5.60 -11.68
N TRP A 93 2.22 4.29 -11.93
CA TRP A 93 3.50 3.64 -12.25
C TRP A 93 4.57 3.82 -11.17
N ILE A 94 4.17 3.92 -9.90
CA ILE A 94 5.07 4.08 -8.75
C ILE A 94 5.22 2.73 -8.05
N PHE A 95 6.44 2.20 -8.02
CA PHE A 95 6.74 0.92 -7.38
C PHE A 95 7.12 1.12 -5.91
N PHE A 96 6.32 0.55 -5.00
CA PHE A 96 6.59 0.49 -3.57
C PHE A 96 6.94 -0.96 -3.17
N PRO A 97 8.23 -1.35 -3.14
CA PRO A 97 8.63 -2.76 -2.97
C PRO A 97 8.11 -3.36 -1.65
N TYR A 98 8.27 -2.64 -0.54
CA TYR A 98 7.92 -3.14 0.79
C TYR A 98 6.43 -3.49 0.95
N PRO A 99 5.49 -2.60 0.58
CA PRO A 99 4.06 -2.92 0.56
C PRO A 99 3.68 -3.97 -0.49
N LEU A 100 4.20 -3.87 -1.72
CA LEU A 100 3.81 -4.77 -2.81
C LEU A 100 4.27 -6.21 -2.60
N LEU A 101 5.45 -6.40 -2.01
CA LEU A 101 5.98 -7.72 -1.61
C LEU A 101 5.38 -8.23 -0.30
N GLY A 102 4.57 -7.41 0.38
CA GLY A 102 3.88 -7.77 1.61
C GLY A 102 4.73 -7.69 2.89
N PHE A 103 6.02 -7.33 2.78
CA PHE A 103 6.91 -7.17 3.94
C PHE A 103 6.40 -6.12 4.92
N ALA A 104 5.74 -5.07 4.44
CA ALA A 104 5.14 -4.04 5.29
C ALA A 104 4.04 -4.59 6.23
N TYR A 105 3.41 -5.72 5.88
CA TYR A 105 2.31 -6.31 6.65
C TYR A 105 2.77 -7.43 7.57
N ALA A 106 4.01 -7.88 7.44
CA ALA A 106 4.61 -8.95 8.22
C ALA A 106 4.36 -8.84 9.74
N PRO A 107 4.47 -7.66 10.39
CA PRO A 107 4.22 -7.52 11.84
C PRO A 107 2.78 -7.80 12.27
N LEU A 108 1.80 -7.69 11.37
CA LEU A 108 0.38 -7.96 11.69
C LEU A 108 0.10 -9.47 11.79
N PHE A 109 1.04 -10.30 11.36
CA PHE A 109 0.94 -11.76 11.38
C PHE A 109 1.93 -12.34 12.39
N ARG A 110 1.50 -13.38 13.12
CA ARG A 110 2.40 -14.14 14.02
C ARG A 110 3.36 -15.02 13.19
N LEU A 111 4.32 -14.41 12.50
CA LEU A 111 5.30 -15.09 11.66
C LEU A 111 6.12 -16.13 12.45
N GLU A 112 6.28 -15.92 13.75
CA GLU A 112 6.90 -16.85 14.71
C GLU A 112 6.26 -18.25 14.72
N ARG A 113 4.98 -18.35 14.31
CA ARG A 113 4.25 -19.60 14.25
C ARG A 113 4.43 -20.32 12.92
N LEU A 114 5.08 -19.70 11.93
CA LEU A 114 5.38 -20.36 10.67
C LEU A 114 6.39 -21.49 10.90
N PRO A 115 6.19 -22.65 10.27
CA PRO A 115 7.07 -23.81 10.44
C PRO A 115 8.52 -23.53 10.06
N LEU A 116 8.77 -22.58 9.14
CA LEU A 116 10.10 -22.15 8.73
C LEU A 116 10.92 -21.55 9.89
N PHE A 117 10.33 -20.63 10.66
CA PHE A 117 10.99 -20.00 11.82
C PHE A 117 11.16 -20.98 12.99
N ARG A 118 10.26 -21.96 13.14
CA ARG A 118 10.43 -23.04 14.12
C ARG A 118 11.61 -23.96 13.79
N ARG A 119 11.93 -24.14 12.51
CA ARG A 119 13.10 -24.94 12.08
C ARG A 119 14.40 -24.19 12.36
N LEU A 120 14.47 -22.90 12.03
CA LEU A 120 15.62 -22.04 12.35
C LEU A 120 15.92 -21.94 13.86
N ARG A 121 14.89 -21.85 14.70
CA ARG A 121 15.07 -21.84 16.17
C ARG A 121 15.48 -23.20 16.75
N ARG A 122 15.29 -24.28 16.00
CA ARG A 122 15.58 -25.66 16.41
C ARG A 122 16.94 -26.15 15.97
N ASP A 123 17.77 -25.30 15.38
CA ASP A 123 19.11 -25.69 14.95
C ASP A 123 20.18 -25.16 15.93
N PRO A 124 20.40 -25.83 17.09
CA PRO A 124 21.50 -25.50 18.00
C PRO A 124 22.88 -25.93 17.42
N ALA A 125 22.93 -26.50 16.22
CA ALA A 125 24.15 -27.07 15.65
C ALA A 125 25.15 -26.00 15.14
N ALA A 126 24.74 -24.74 14.98
CA ALA A 126 25.62 -23.67 14.49
C ALA A 126 26.44 -22.94 15.58
N VAL A 127 26.24 -23.25 16.87
CA VAL A 127 26.94 -22.61 18.01
C VAL A 127 28.01 -23.52 18.62
N ARG A 128 28.37 -24.63 17.96
CA ARG A 128 29.57 -25.38 18.36
C ARG A 128 30.79 -24.71 17.73
N GLU A 129 31.46 -23.85 18.49
CA GLU A 129 32.86 -23.50 18.21
C GLU A 129 33.69 -24.79 18.12
N PRO A 130 34.62 -24.91 17.16
CA PRO A 130 35.58 -25.99 17.17
C PRO A 130 36.54 -25.76 18.35
N ALA A 131 36.33 -26.53 19.42
CA ALA A 131 37.32 -26.65 20.48
C ALA A 131 38.55 -27.39 19.93
N SER A 132 39.67 -26.67 19.82
CA SER A 132 41.02 -27.23 19.73
C SER A 132 42.00 -26.29 20.42
#